data_AF-A0A151RZZ8-F1
#
_entry.id   AF-A0A151RZZ8-F1
#
_cell.length_a   1.000
_cell.length_b   1.000
_cell.length_c   1.000
_cell.angle_alpha   90.00
_cell.angle_beta   90.00
_cell.angle_gamma   90.00
#
_symmetry.space_group_name_H-M   'P 1'
#
loop_
_entity.id
_entity.type
_entity.pdbx_description
1 polymer ?
#
loop_
_entity_poly.entity_id
_entity_poly.type
_entity_poly.pdbx_seq_one_letter_code
_entity_poly.pdbx_strand_id
1 'polypeptide(L)'
;MQTRSKSGIHKPKYPSVLLAQSEPKNVKQALKDPKWLEAMKQEYSALLKNNTWTLVQLPPNRNAIGCKWVFRIKENFDGSVNKYKAILVAKGFLQQPGFDFNETFSPVIKPVTIRLILTLAISNHWDIHQSIL
;
A
#
# COMPACT_ATOMS: atom_id res chain seq x y z
N MET A 1 -17.62 -23.03 -12.85
CA MET A 1 -16.99 -21.94 -12.07
C MET A 1 -18.11 -21.10 -11.43
N GLN A 2 -18.40 -21.28 -10.15
CA GLN A 2 -19.38 -20.47 -9.42
C GLN A 2 -18.68 -19.32 -8.69
N THR A 3 -19.18 -18.10 -8.85
CA THR A 3 -18.62 -16.91 -8.18
C THR A 3 -19.14 -16.83 -6.75
N ARG A 4 -18.35 -16.23 -5.84
CA ARG A 4 -18.70 -16.07 -4.41
C ARG A 4 -20.05 -15.36 -4.18
N SER A 5 -20.45 -14.49 -5.12
CA SER A 5 -21.75 -13.84 -5.10
C SER A 5 -22.90 -14.81 -5.39
N LYS A 6 -22.71 -15.80 -6.26
CA LYS A 6 -23.72 -16.83 -6.56
C LYS A 6 -23.93 -17.84 -5.41
N SER A 7 -22.96 -17.97 -4.51
CA SER A 7 -23.05 -18.78 -3.29
C SER A 7 -23.49 -18.00 -2.05
N GLY A 8 -24.02 -16.78 -2.22
CA GLY A 8 -24.58 -15.98 -1.11
C GLY A 8 -23.54 -15.46 -0.12
N ILE A 9 -22.24 -15.57 -0.43
CA ILE A 9 -21.15 -15.13 0.46
C ILE A 9 -20.97 -13.62 0.30
N HIS A 10 -21.76 -12.85 1.04
CA HIS A 10 -21.57 -11.42 1.20
C HIS A 10 -20.60 -11.16 2.36
N LYS A 11 -19.55 -10.36 2.12
CA LYS A 11 -18.73 -9.85 3.22
C LYS A 11 -19.55 -8.80 3.97
N PRO A 12 -19.88 -9.00 5.25
CA PRO A 12 -20.48 -7.94 6.05
C PRO A 12 -19.50 -6.76 6.11
N LYS A 13 -19.98 -5.59 5.67
CA LYS A 13 -19.33 -4.33 5.98
C LYS A 13 -19.75 -4.00 7.41
N TYR A 14 -18.97 -4.42 8.39
CA TYR A 14 -19.15 -3.94 9.75
C TYR A 14 -18.70 -2.47 9.76
N PRO A 15 -19.58 -1.49 9.99
CA PRO A 15 -19.11 -0.18 10.38
C PRO A 15 -18.41 -0.37 11.74
N SER A 16 -17.10 -0.15 11.77
CA SER A 16 -16.28 -0.19 12.99
C SER A 16 -16.68 0.95 13.91
N VAL A 17 -17.76 0.75 14.68
CA VAL A 17 -18.37 1.76 15.56
C VAL A 17 -17.83 1.67 17.00
N LEU A 18 -17.10 0.61 17.37
CA LEU A 18 -16.91 0.32 18.80
C LEU A 18 -15.66 0.94 19.47
N LEU A 19 -14.61 1.34 18.73
CA LEU A 19 -13.49 2.10 19.30
C LEU A 19 -12.85 2.96 18.19
N ALA A 20 -13.48 4.07 17.83
CA ALA A 20 -12.96 4.97 16.79
C ALA A 20 -11.71 5.72 17.30
N GLN A 21 -10.57 5.04 17.41
CA GLN A 21 -9.28 5.72 17.46
C GLN A 21 -9.14 6.52 16.18
N SER A 22 -9.15 7.85 16.32
CA SER A 22 -9.10 8.74 15.17
C SER A 22 -7.71 8.72 14.55
N GLU A 23 -7.66 8.42 13.24
CA GLU A 23 -6.44 8.55 12.46
C GLU A 23 -5.96 10.02 12.42
N PRO A 24 -4.67 10.29 12.63
CA PRO A 24 -4.13 11.63 12.52
C PRO A 24 -4.36 12.22 11.12
N LYS A 25 -4.80 13.47 11.06
CA LYS A 25 -4.98 14.18 9.79
C LYS A 25 -3.70 14.85 9.29
N ASN A 26 -2.75 15.08 10.20
CA ASN A 26 -1.50 15.74 9.93
C ASN A 26 -0.36 15.18 10.79
N VAL A 27 0.87 15.46 10.36
CA VAL A 27 2.08 14.99 11.04
C VAL A 27 2.17 15.51 12.48
N LYS A 28 1.75 16.76 12.73
CA LYS A 28 1.76 17.34 14.08
C LYS A 28 0.90 16.56 15.07
N GLN A 29 -0.23 16.01 14.64
CA GLN A 29 -1.08 15.14 15.45
C GLN A 29 -0.43 13.76 15.62
N ALA A 30 0.12 13.19 14.55
CA ALA A 30 0.77 11.88 14.59
C ALA A 30 1.98 11.86 15.55
N LEU A 31 2.81 12.91 15.54
CA LEU A 31 4.01 12.99 16.38
C LEU A 31 3.71 13.07 17.89
N LYS A 32 2.46 13.36 18.30
CA LYS A 32 2.07 13.37 19.71
C LYS A 32 1.89 11.96 20.28
N ASP A 33 1.68 10.97 19.43
CA ASP A 33 1.45 9.59 19.83
C ASP A 33 2.68 8.74 19.44
N PRO A 34 3.32 8.06 20.41
CA PRO A 34 4.49 7.24 20.15
C PRO A 34 4.23 6.12 19.13
N LYS A 35 3.00 5.59 19.04
CA LYS A 35 2.65 4.50 18.11
C LYS A 35 2.74 4.95 16.65
N TRP A 36 2.28 6.17 16.37
CA TRP A 36 2.38 6.75 15.04
C TRP A 36 3.81 7.14 14.69
N LEU A 37 4.57 7.67 15.66
CA LEU A 37 5.99 7.95 15.47
C LEU A 37 6.77 6.68 15.13
N GLU A 38 6.50 5.58 15.82
CA GLU A 38 7.14 4.28 15.54
C GLU A 38 6.79 3.78 14.14
N ALA A 39 5.50 3.83 13.75
CA ALA A 39 5.08 3.45 12.40
C ALA A 39 5.77 4.29 11.31
N MET A 40 5.95 5.60 11.54
CA MET A 40 6.69 6.47 10.61
C MET A 40 8.17 6.09 10.50
N LYS A 41 8.80 5.76 11.63
CA LYS A 41 10.20 5.30 11.65
C LYS A 41 10.38 3.97 10.89
N GLN A 42 9.45 3.03 11.08
CA GLN A 42 9.46 1.75 10.37
C GLN A 42 9.33 1.94 8.85
N GLU A 43 8.45 2.82 8.40
CA GLU A 43 8.31 3.14 6.97
C GLU A 43 9.58 3.80 6.42
N TYR A 44 10.12 4.79 7.14
CA TYR A 44 11.33 5.49 6.70
C TYR A 44 12.54 4.54 6.61
N SER A 45 12.72 3.65 7.59
CA SER A 45 13.80 2.66 7.55
C SER A 45 13.60 1.64 6.43
N ALA A 46 12.36 1.23 6.14
CA ALA A 46 12.05 0.37 5.00
C ALA A 46 12.39 1.05 3.66
N LEU A 47 12.06 2.34 3.50
CA LEU A 47 12.41 3.12 2.30
C LEU A 47 13.91 3.23 2.08
N LEU A 48 14.69 3.41 3.15
CA LEU A 48 16.15 3.40 3.08
C LEU A 48 16.68 2.02 2.71
N LYS A 49 16.17 0.95 3.34
CA LYS A 49 16.61 -0.42 3.08
C LYS A 49 16.36 -0.87 1.63
N ASN A 50 15.26 -0.41 1.03
CA ASN A 50 14.90 -0.79 -0.33
C ASN A 50 15.84 -0.22 -1.40
N ASN A 51 16.64 0.81 -1.10
CA ASN A 51 17.60 1.42 -2.04
C ASN A 51 16.98 1.75 -3.42
N THR A 52 15.72 2.18 -3.44
CA THR A 52 14.95 2.45 -4.67
C THR A 52 15.12 3.88 -5.19
N TRP A 53 15.83 4.73 -4.44
CA TRP A 53 16.02 6.15 -4.74
C TRP A 53 17.40 6.60 -4.30
N THR A 54 17.93 7.61 -4.99
CA THR A 54 19.16 8.30 -4.62
C THR A 54 18.87 9.77 -4.40
N LEU A 55 19.54 10.36 -3.40
CA LEU A 55 19.43 11.79 -3.18
C LEU A 55 20.21 12.52 -4.27
N VAL A 56 19.52 13.36 -5.03
CA VAL A 56 20.11 14.16 -6.12
C VAL A 56 19.82 15.64 -5.90
N GLN A 57 20.67 16.50 -6.45
CA GLN A 57 20.38 17.93 -6.52
C GLN A 57 19.18 18.16 -7.44
N LEU A 58 18.32 19.12 -7.08
CA LEU A 58 17.17 19.46 -7.92
C LEU A 58 17.68 20.05 -9.25
N PRO A 59 17.35 19.44 -10.40
CA PRO A 59 17.81 19.94 -11.68
C PRO A 59 17.26 21.34 -11.96
N PRO A 60 17.99 22.19 -12.72
CA PRO A 60 17.49 23.49 -13.11
C PRO A 60 16.17 23.34 -13.87
N ASN A 61 15.27 24.30 -13.68
CA ASN A 61 13.93 24.33 -14.29
C ASN A 61 13.00 23.17 -13.91
N ARG A 62 13.27 22.43 -12.83
CA ARG A 62 12.34 21.45 -12.27
C ARG A 62 11.77 21.89 -10.93
N ASN A 63 10.53 21.50 -10.68
CA ASN A 63 9.87 21.70 -9.38
C ASN A 63 10.01 20.42 -8.54
N ALA A 64 10.38 20.57 -7.27
CA ALA A 64 10.40 19.43 -6.36
C ALA A 64 8.97 18.94 -6.07
N ILE A 65 8.71 17.66 -6.31
CA ILE A 65 7.44 17.03 -5.94
C ILE A 65 7.45 16.75 -4.44
N GLY A 66 6.55 17.39 -3.71
CA GLY A 66 6.40 17.15 -2.29
C GLY A 66 5.85 15.74 -1.98
N CYS A 67 6.05 15.30 -0.75
CA CYS A 67 5.46 14.08 -0.22
C CYS A 67 4.40 14.39 0.86
N LYS A 68 3.64 13.36 1.27
CA LYS A 68 2.67 13.42 2.36
C LYS A 68 2.62 12.09 3.08
N TRP A 69 2.46 12.16 4.41
CA TRP A 69 2.17 11.00 5.24
C TRP A 69 0.68 10.64 5.18
N VAL A 70 0.41 9.35 5.00
CA VAL A 70 -0.91 8.74 5.09
C VAL A 70 -0.92 7.80 6.28
N PHE A 71 -1.84 8.03 7.21
CA PHE A 71 -2.00 7.24 8.42
C PHE A 71 -3.23 6.36 8.29
N ARG A 72 -3.09 5.07 8.64
CA ARG A 72 -4.18 4.11 8.67
C ARG A 72 -4.08 3.17 9.86
N ILE A 73 -5.20 2.92 10.53
CA ILE A 73 -5.30 1.85 11.53
C ILE A 73 -5.73 0.58 10.78
N LYS A 74 -5.00 -0.51 10.99
CA LYS A 74 -5.39 -1.84 10.55
C LYS A 74 -6.05 -2.55 11.71
N GLU A 75 -7.25 -3.06 11.49
CA GLU A 75 -8.05 -3.77 12.47
C GLU A 75 -8.06 -5.27 12.14
N ASN A 76 -8.13 -6.09 13.19
CA ASN A 76 -8.41 -7.51 13.12
C ASN A 76 -9.91 -7.75 12.86
N PHE A 77 -10.30 -9.00 12.58
CA PHE A 77 -11.71 -9.35 12.35
C PHE A 77 -12.62 -9.10 13.55
N ASP A 78 -12.05 -9.15 14.76
CA ASP A 78 -12.73 -8.87 16.02
C ASP A 78 -12.83 -7.35 16.33
N GLY A 79 -12.30 -6.49 15.45
CA GLY A 79 -12.27 -5.03 15.63
C GLY A 79 -11.13 -4.53 16.52
N SER A 80 -10.25 -5.41 17.01
CA SER A 80 -9.05 -4.99 17.75
C SER A 80 -8.01 -4.36 16.81
N VAL A 81 -7.18 -3.45 17.32
CA VAL A 81 -6.11 -2.85 16.52
C VAL A 81 -5.03 -3.89 16.22
N ASN A 82 -4.88 -4.24 14.94
CA ASN A 82 -3.80 -5.10 14.44
C ASN A 82 -2.49 -4.31 14.35
N LYS A 83 -2.49 -3.18 13.64
CA LYS A 83 -1.28 -2.39 13.40
C LYS A 83 -1.58 -0.93 13.05
N TYR A 84 -0.71 -0.03 13.49
CA TYR A 84 -0.64 1.35 13.00
C TYR A 84 0.22 1.40 11.74
N LYS A 85 -0.35 1.88 10.63
CA LYS A 85 0.34 1.98 9.34
C LYS A 85 0.53 3.45 8.98
N ALA A 86 1.79 3.88 8.86
CA ALA A 86 2.16 5.17 8.30
C ALA A 86 2.85 4.93 6.96
N ILE A 87 2.46 5.64 5.91
CA ILE A 87 3.02 5.49 4.57
C ILE A 87 3.45 6.87 4.08
N LEU A 88 4.65 6.98 3.52
CA LEU A 88 5.11 8.19 2.87
C LEU A 88 4.84 8.10 1.36
N VAL A 89 4.00 9.00 0.86
CA VAL A 89 3.57 8.98 -0.55
C VAL A 89 3.94 10.28 -1.23
N ALA A 90 4.47 10.22 -2.45
CA ALA A 90 4.64 11.40 -3.29
C ALA A 90 3.28 12.03 -3.64
N LYS A 91 3.22 13.35 -3.77
CA LYS A 91 2.03 14.05 -4.25
C LYS A 91 1.89 13.87 -5.77
N GLY A 92 1.57 12.66 -6.19
CA GLY A 92 1.55 12.25 -7.61
C GLY A 92 0.63 13.11 -8.50
N PHE A 93 -0.41 13.73 -7.93
CA PHE A 93 -1.28 14.67 -8.65
C PHE A 93 -0.57 15.95 -9.10
N LEU A 94 0.65 16.23 -8.59
CA LEU A 94 1.51 17.32 -9.06
C LEU A 94 2.49 16.88 -10.16
N GLN A 95 2.54 15.59 -10.49
CA GLN A 95 3.47 15.07 -11.50
C GLN A 95 2.97 15.34 -12.91
N GLN A 96 3.89 15.69 -13.80
CA GLN A 96 3.62 15.90 -15.21
C GLN A 96 4.21 14.76 -16.07
N PRO A 97 3.41 14.11 -16.93
CA PRO A 97 3.91 13.09 -17.86
C PRO A 97 4.91 13.70 -18.86
N GLY A 98 5.98 12.98 -19.16
CA GLY A 98 7.08 13.43 -20.02
C GLY A 98 8.05 14.41 -19.35
N PHE A 99 7.75 14.84 -18.12
CA PHE A 99 8.63 15.72 -17.33
C PHE A 99 9.10 15.03 -16.05
N ASP A 100 8.17 14.59 -15.21
CA ASP A 100 8.44 13.93 -13.92
C ASP A 100 8.47 12.41 -14.02
N PHE A 101 7.76 11.84 -15.00
CA PHE A 101 7.80 10.41 -15.33
C PHE A 101 7.60 10.22 -16.83
N ASN A 102 8.34 9.27 -17.41
CA ASN A 102 8.26 8.96 -18.84
C ASN A 102 7.28 7.81 -19.13
N GLU A 103 7.14 6.86 -18.21
CA GLU A 103 6.27 5.70 -18.38
C GLU A 103 5.53 5.41 -17.08
N THR A 104 4.24 5.07 -17.20
CA THR A 104 3.41 4.63 -16.06
C THR A 104 3.34 3.11 -16.06
N PHE A 105 4.49 2.43 -15.96
CA PHE A 105 4.48 0.98 -15.79
C PHE A 105 4.16 0.64 -14.34
N SER A 106 2.87 0.41 -14.06
CA SER A 106 2.51 -0.42 -12.92
C SER A 106 2.76 -1.87 -13.35
N PRO A 107 3.63 -2.63 -12.66
CA PRO A 107 3.88 -4.05 -12.96
C PRO A 107 2.66 -4.88 -12.52
N VAL A 108 1.51 -4.64 -13.13
CA VAL A 108 0.31 -5.45 -12.94
C VAL A 108 0.41 -6.60 -13.93
N ILE A 109 0.72 -7.78 -13.40
CA ILE A 109 0.68 -9.03 -14.17
C ILE A 109 -0.70 -9.14 -14.80
N LYS A 110 -0.76 -9.30 -16.13
CA LYS A 110 -2.03 -9.47 -16.84
C LYS A 110 -2.71 -10.75 -16.32
N PRO A 111 -4.04 -10.76 -16.12
CA PRO A 111 -4.76 -11.95 -15.67
C PRO A 111 -4.53 -13.18 -16.54
N VAL A 112 -4.24 -12.98 -17.84
CA VAL A 112 -3.88 -14.05 -18.78
C VAL A 112 -2.58 -14.75 -18.36
N THR A 113 -1.56 -13.99 -17.97
CA THR A 113 -0.28 -14.54 -17.50
C THR A 113 -0.46 -15.34 -16.21
N ILE A 114 -1.28 -14.84 -15.28
CA ILE A 114 -1.62 -15.58 -14.04
C ILE A 114 -2.28 -16.91 -14.39
N ARG A 115 -3.27 -16.91 -15.28
CA ARG A 115 -3.95 -18.14 -15.72
C ARG A 115 -2.99 -19.12 -16.37
N LEU A 116 -2.11 -18.65 -17.24
CA LEU A 116 -1.11 -19.50 -17.90
C LEU A 116 -0.22 -20.21 -16.88
N ILE A 117 0.32 -19.47 -15.90
CA ILE A 117 1.17 -20.04 -14.85
C ILE A 117 0.41 -21.05 -14.00
N LEU A 118 -0.84 -20.75 -13.62
CA LEU A 118 -1.68 -21.68 -12.87
C LEU A 118 -1.98 -22.95 -13.68
N THR A 119 -2.28 -22.82 -14.98
CA THR A 119 -2.50 -23.97 -15.86
C THR A 119 -1.26 -24.86 -15.96
N LEU A 120 -0.07 -24.25 -16.07
CA LEU A 120 1.20 -24.99 -16.07
C LEU A 120 1.45 -25.71 -14.74
N ALA A 121 1.24 -25.03 -13.61
CA ALA A 121 1.41 -25.64 -12.29
C ALA A 121 0.48 -26.85 -12.10
N ILE A 122 -0.79 -26.74 -12.49
CA ILE A 122 -1.76 -27.85 -12.42
C ILE A 122 -1.34 -28.99 -13.35
N SER A 123 -0.94 -28.68 -14.59
CA SER A 123 -0.57 -29.70 -15.59
C SER A 123 0.69 -30.49 -15.20
N ASN A 124 1.60 -29.86 -14.46
CA ASN A 124 2.84 -30.48 -13.99
C ASN A 124 2.78 -30.94 -12.53
N HIS A 125 1.60 -30.91 -11.90
CA HIS A 125 1.40 -31.27 -10.48
C HIS A 125 2.30 -30.52 -9.50
N TRP A 126 2.53 -29.23 -9.74
CA TRP A 126 3.31 -28.38 -8.84
C TRP A 126 2.44 -27.82 -7.71
N ASP A 127 3.01 -27.77 -6.52
CA ASP A 127 2.39 -27.13 -5.37
C ASP A 127 2.33 -25.61 -5.55
N ILE A 128 1.17 -25.03 -5.23
CA ILE A 128 0.92 -23.59 -5.36
C ILE A 128 0.70 -23.02 -3.97
N HIS A 129 1.58 -22.10 -3.57
CA HIS A 129 1.45 -21.35 -2.32
C HIS A 129 1.05 -19.91 -2.60
N GLN A 130 0.01 -19.44 -1.93
CA GLN A 130 -0.37 -18.02 -1.96
C GLN A 130 0.24 -17.31 -0.75
N SER A 131 1.20 -16.41 -0.99
CA SER A 131 1.63 -15.44 0.01
C SER A 131 0.72 -14.20 -0.05
N ILE A 132 0.30 -13.72 1.11
CA ILE A 132 -0.38 -12.43 1.26
C ILE A 132 0.68 -11.46 1.80
N LEU A 133 1.05 -10.46 1.00
CA LEU A 133 1.89 -9.32 1.40
C LEU A 133 1.06 -8.24 2.11
#